data_AF-A0A1I3PWI2-F1
#
_entry.id   AF-A0A1I3PWI2-F1
#
_cell.length_a   1.000
_cell.length_b   1.000
_cell.length_c   1.000
_cell.angle_alpha   90.00
_cell.angle_beta   90.00
_cell.angle_gamma   90.00
#
_symmetry.space_group_name_H-M   'P 1'
#
loop_
_entity.id
_entity.type
_entity.pdbx_description
1 polymer ?
#
loop_
_entity_poly.entity_id
_entity_poly.type
_entity_poly.pdbx_seq_one_letter_code
_entity_poly.pdbx_strand_id
1 'polypeptide(L)'
;MKRKPAPDWSDFDSLDGELSDTMALAANAHWASFAVAAALIDKGLIEKEALLKITEALIGLARSYEEPDAVNVDIALLSLEQFRGCLEVYDLKPGAVLPELELCETAAFLEQMVRRRNRPPEPEEDQD
;
A
#
# COMPACT_ATOMS: atom_id res chain seq x y z
N MET A 1 -38.38 -22.57 10.49
CA MET A 1 -37.08 -21.95 10.17
C MET A 1 -36.35 -22.84 9.17
N LYS A 2 -36.19 -22.41 7.91
CA LYS A 2 -35.33 -23.10 6.95
C LYS A 2 -33.88 -22.71 7.27
N ARG A 3 -33.00 -23.69 7.50
CA ARG A 3 -31.56 -23.45 7.67
C ARG A 3 -31.02 -22.84 6.37
N LYS A 4 -30.24 -21.76 6.47
CA LYS A 4 -29.48 -21.24 5.31
C LYS A 4 -28.61 -22.38 4.76
N PRO A 5 -28.52 -22.53 3.42
CA PRO A 5 -27.57 -23.46 2.84
C PRO A 5 -26.16 -23.10 3.30
N ALA A 6 -25.32 -24.11 3.47
CA ALA A 6 -23.90 -23.91 3.76
C ALA A 6 -23.26 -23.12 2.60
N PRO A 7 -22.25 -22.26 2.87
CA PRO A 7 -21.52 -21.58 1.81
C PRO A 7 -20.93 -22.60 0.85
N ASP A 8 -21.02 -22.32 -0.45
CA ASP A 8 -20.31 -23.09 -1.46
C ASP A 8 -18.83 -22.71 -1.40
N TRP A 9 -17.97 -23.66 -1.04
CA TRP A 9 -16.53 -23.46 -0.83
C TRP A 9 -15.70 -23.79 -2.07
N SER A 10 -16.33 -24.08 -3.21
CA SER A 10 -15.65 -24.37 -4.48
C SER A 10 -15.01 -23.15 -5.14
N ASP A 11 -15.27 -21.96 -4.59
CA ASP A 11 -14.84 -20.65 -5.10
C ASP A 11 -13.75 -20.03 -4.19
N PHE A 12 -13.04 -20.85 -3.39
CA PHE A 12 -12.05 -20.34 -2.44
C PHE A 12 -10.85 -19.68 -3.14
N ASP A 13 -10.41 -20.23 -4.27
CA ASP A 13 -9.28 -19.68 -5.03
C ASP A 13 -9.63 -18.37 -5.74
N SER A 14 -10.87 -18.22 -6.21
CA SER A 14 -11.35 -16.95 -6.78
C SER A 14 -11.61 -15.91 -5.69
N LEU A 15 -12.12 -16.34 -4.53
CA LEU A 15 -12.27 -15.48 -3.36
C LEU A 15 -10.89 -14.98 -2.86
N ASP A 16 -9.87 -15.85 -2.83
CA ASP A 16 -8.50 -15.49 -2.45
C ASP A 16 -7.85 -14.55 -3.48
N GLY A 17 -8.13 -14.75 -4.78
CA GLY A 17 -7.73 -13.84 -5.85
C GLY A 17 -8.39 -12.46 -5.74
N GLU A 18 -9.71 -12.41 -5.55
CA GLU A 18 -10.46 -11.15 -5.38
C GLU A 18 -10.05 -10.42 -4.09
N LEU A 19 -9.80 -11.15 -3.00
CA LEU A 19 -9.31 -10.59 -1.75
C LEU A 19 -7.89 -10.02 -1.94
N SER A 20 -7.01 -10.76 -2.62
CA SER A 20 -5.64 -10.33 -2.94
C SER A 20 -5.62 -9.08 -3.82
N ASP A 21 -6.47 -9.02 -4.85
CA ASP A 21 -6.58 -7.85 -5.73
C ASP A 21 -7.15 -6.64 -5.00
N THR A 22 -8.15 -6.85 -4.16
CA THR A 22 -8.73 -5.78 -3.32
C THR A 22 -7.71 -5.26 -2.32
N MET A 23 -6.96 -6.15 -1.67
CA MET A 23 -5.86 -5.79 -0.77
C MET A 23 -4.72 -5.09 -1.51
N ALA A 24 -4.39 -5.50 -2.74
CA ALA A 24 -3.36 -4.86 -3.56
C ALA A 24 -3.78 -3.45 -4.03
N LEU A 25 -5.05 -3.27 -4.41
CA LEU A 25 -5.61 -1.97 -4.76
C LEU A 25 -5.67 -1.05 -3.53
N ALA A 26 -6.13 -1.56 -2.39
CA ALA A 26 -6.11 -0.84 -1.12
C ALA A 26 -4.68 -0.46 -0.70
N ALA A 27 -3.72 -1.39 -0.84
CA ALA A 27 -2.32 -1.18 -0.49
C ALA A 27 -1.56 -0.22 -1.43
N ASN A 28 -2.15 0.16 -2.56
CA ASN A 28 -1.52 1.06 -3.53
C ASN A 28 -2.33 2.34 -3.75
N ALA A 29 -3.48 2.49 -3.09
CA ALA A 29 -4.36 3.65 -3.22
C ALA A 29 -3.66 4.97 -2.84
N HIS A 30 -2.59 4.91 -2.05
CA HIS A 30 -1.85 6.09 -1.58
C HIS A 30 -0.91 6.71 -2.62
N TRP A 31 -0.52 6.01 -3.69
CA TRP A 31 0.53 6.47 -4.61
C TRP A 31 0.20 7.78 -5.33
N ALA A 32 -1.06 7.96 -5.74
CA ALA A 32 -1.48 9.20 -6.39
C ALA A 32 -1.34 10.40 -5.45
N SER A 33 -1.78 10.25 -4.20
CA SER A 33 -1.61 11.25 -3.15
C SER A 33 -0.13 11.51 -2.86
N PHE A 34 0.69 10.44 -2.84
CA PHE A 34 2.12 10.53 -2.61
C PHE A 34 2.83 11.29 -3.73
N ALA A 35 2.49 11.04 -4.99
CA ALA A 35 3.05 11.79 -6.12
C ALA A 35 2.74 13.29 -6.03
N VAL A 36 1.51 13.66 -5.65
CA VAL A 36 1.13 15.07 -5.44
C VAL A 36 1.92 15.68 -4.28
N ALA A 37 2.01 14.98 -3.14
CA ALA A 37 2.78 15.43 -1.99
C ALA A 37 4.26 15.64 -2.34
N ALA A 38 4.87 14.69 -3.04
CA ALA A 38 6.24 14.75 -3.51
C ALA A 38 6.45 15.98 -4.43
N ALA A 39 5.54 16.25 -5.36
CA ALA A 39 5.60 17.44 -6.20
C ALA A 39 5.50 18.76 -5.41
N LEU A 40 4.62 18.82 -4.40
CA LEU A 40 4.49 19.99 -3.54
C LEU A 40 5.73 20.23 -2.68
N ILE A 41 6.35 19.16 -2.17
CA ILE A 41 7.61 19.21 -1.42
C ILE A 41 8.76 19.66 -2.36
N ASP A 42 8.83 19.13 -3.58
CA ASP A 42 9.83 19.51 -4.58
C ASP A 42 9.82 21.02 -4.84
N LYS A 43 8.61 21.60 -4.94
CA LYS A 43 8.41 23.04 -5.13
C LYS A 43 8.55 23.87 -3.84
N GLY A 44 8.81 23.24 -2.71
CA GLY A 44 8.92 23.92 -1.41
C GLY A 44 7.60 24.56 -0.96
N LEU A 45 6.46 24.09 -1.47
CA LEU A 45 5.13 24.61 -1.11
C LEU A 45 4.62 24.04 0.22
N ILE A 46 5.17 22.89 0.62
CA ILE A 46 4.87 22.24 1.89
C ILE A 46 6.15 21.61 2.45
N GLU A 47 6.29 21.65 3.78
CA GLU A 47 7.34 20.94 4.50
C GLU A 47 6.94 19.48 4.75
N LYS A 48 7.88 18.54 4.58
CA LYS A 48 7.63 17.11 4.82
C LYS A 48 7.14 16.86 6.24
N GLU A 49 7.71 17.56 7.22
CA GLU A 49 7.37 17.47 8.64
C GLU A 49 5.93 17.95 8.91
N ALA A 50 5.47 19.00 8.21
CA ALA A 50 4.11 19.48 8.33
C ALA A 50 3.12 18.45 7.77
N LEU A 51 3.43 17.86 6.62
CA LEU A 51 2.61 16.83 6.00
C LEU A 51 2.52 15.55 6.85
N LEU A 52 3.63 15.13 7.47
CA LEU A 52 3.64 14.01 8.42
C LEU A 52 2.68 14.26 9.60
N LYS A 53 2.74 15.44 10.22
CA LYS A 53 1.84 15.82 11.34
C LYS A 53 0.37 15.82 10.92
N ILE A 54 0.06 16.36 9.74
CA ILE A 54 -1.31 16.36 9.20
C ILE A 54 -1.78 14.92 8.99
N THR A 55 -0.93 14.06 8.43
CA THR A 55 -1.25 12.66 8.19
C THR A 55 -1.50 11.90 9.50
N GLU A 56 -0.66 12.11 10.51
CA GLU A 56 -0.85 11.53 11.85
C GLU A 56 -2.16 11.98 12.50
N ALA A 57 -2.51 13.27 12.38
CA ALA A 57 -3.79 13.78 12.86
C ALA A 57 -4.99 13.16 12.13
N LEU A 58 -4.89 12.94 10.81
CA LEU A 58 -5.92 12.27 10.02
C LEU A 58 -6.08 10.79 10.40
N ILE A 59 -4.99 10.08 10.68
CA ILE A 59 -5.03 8.70 11.20
C ILE A 59 -5.75 8.68 12.56
N GLY A 60 -5.39 9.59 13.47
CA GLY A 60 -6.06 9.71 14.77
C GLY A 60 -7.55 10.02 14.63
N LEU A 61 -7.92 10.88 13.68
CA LEU A 61 -9.31 11.21 13.38
C LEU A 61 -10.05 9.99 12.81
N ALA A 62 -9.49 9.29 11.83
CA ALA A 62 -10.10 8.11 11.23
C ALA A 62 -10.35 6.99 12.26
N ARG A 63 -9.39 6.74 13.16
CA ARG A 63 -9.56 5.80 14.29
C ARG A 63 -10.67 6.20 15.26
N SER A 64 -10.97 7.50 15.39
CA SER A 64 -12.06 7.96 16.25
C SER A 64 -13.45 7.71 15.66
N TYR A 65 -13.54 7.45 14.35
CA TYR A 65 -14.77 7.14 13.62
C TYR A 65 -14.95 5.64 13.34
N GLU A 66 -14.09 4.79 13.89
CA GLU A 66 -14.11 3.35 13.69
C GLU A 66 -15.39 2.75 14.31
N GLU A 67 -16.46 2.67 13.51
CA GLU A 67 -17.62 1.85 13.81
C GLU A 67 -17.27 0.38 13.52
N PRO A 68 -17.68 -0.59 14.38
CA PRO A 68 -17.23 -1.99 14.30
C PRO A 68 -17.46 -2.73 12.97
N ASP A 69 -18.30 -2.20 12.06
CA ASP A 69 -18.68 -2.83 10.79
C ASP A 69 -18.31 -2.01 9.54
N ALA A 70 -17.51 -0.95 9.69
CA ALA A 70 -17.19 -0.04 8.59
C ALA A 70 -15.90 -0.46 7.84
N VAL A 71 -15.99 -1.45 6.95
CA VAL A 71 -14.90 -1.92 6.06
C VAL A 71 -14.13 -0.78 5.35
N ASN A 72 -14.80 0.35 5.10
CA ASN A 72 -14.20 1.52 4.45
C ASN A 72 -13.18 2.28 5.33
N VAL A 73 -13.28 2.18 6.66
CA VAL A 73 -12.37 2.87 7.58
C VAL A 73 -11.02 2.17 7.62
N ASP A 74 -11.00 0.84 7.64
CA ASP A 74 -9.76 0.05 7.66
C ASP A 74 -8.92 0.26 6.39
N ILE A 75 -9.58 0.29 5.23
CA ILE A 75 -8.91 0.57 3.94
C ILE A 75 -8.33 1.99 3.92
N ALA A 76 -9.10 2.97 4.42
CA ALA A 76 -8.63 4.35 4.50
C ALA A 76 -7.45 4.49 5.48
N LEU A 77 -7.50 3.81 6.63
CA LEU A 77 -6.42 3.77 7.62
C LEU A 77 -5.16 3.13 7.03
N LEU A 78 -5.29 1.98 6.37
CA LEU A 78 -4.16 1.32 5.70
C LEU A 78 -3.49 2.25 4.68
N SER A 79 -4.30 2.94 3.85
CA SER A 79 -3.78 3.89 2.86
C SER A 79 -3.05 5.07 3.50
N LEU A 80 -3.58 5.63 4.59
CA LEU A 80 -2.94 6.72 5.34
C LEU A 80 -1.64 6.28 6.03
N GLU A 81 -1.61 5.08 6.60
CA GLU A 81 -0.43 4.51 7.24
C GLU A 81 0.69 4.22 6.23
N GLN A 82 0.35 3.73 5.04
CA GLN A 82 1.31 3.55 3.96
C GLN A 82 1.83 4.88 3.43
N PHE A 83 0.95 5.86 3.20
CA PHE A 83 1.34 7.20 2.81
C PHE A 83 2.32 7.82 3.82
N ARG A 84 2.02 7.70 5.12
CA ARG A 84 2.92 8.11 6.20
C ARG A 84 4.25 7.38 6.12
N GLY A 85 4.22 6.05 5.95
CA GLY A 85 5.42 5.23 5.82
C GLY A 85 6.33 5.70 4.67
N CYS A 86 5.76 6.02 3.51
CA CYS A 86 6.52 6.61 2.40
C CYS A 86 7.17 7.94 2.80
N LEU A 87 6.43 8.86 3.43
CA LEU A 87 7.00 10.15 3.88
C LEU A 87 8.14 9.99 4.89
N GLU A 88 8.09 8.96 5.74
CA GLU A 88 9.14 8.65 6.72
C GLU A 88 10.38 8.04 6.07
N VAL A 89 10.19 7.15 5.09
CA VAL A 89 11.28 6.41 4.42
C VAL A 89 12.06 7.29 3.46
N TYR A 90 11.38 8.10 2.64
CA TYR A 90 12.03 8.86 1.57
C TYR A 90 12.62 10.18 2.08
N ASP A 91 13.83 10.51 1.64
CA ASP A 91 14.50 11.79 1.95
C ASP A 91 14.01 12.92 1.02
N LEU A 92 12.71 13.21 1.07
CA LEU A 92 12.09 14.21 0.22
C LEU A 92 12.50 15.62 0.66
N LYS A 93 13.27 16.31 -0.18
CA LYS A 93 13.74 17.68 0.02
C LYS A 93 13.40 18.57 -1.18
N PRO A 94 13.14 19.88 -0.97
CA PRO A 94 12.89 20.81 -2.08
C PRO A 94 13.99 20.76 -3.14
N GLY A 95 13.58 20.61 -4.41
CA GLY A 95 14.48 20.49 -5.56
C GLY A 95 15.25 19.17 -5.69
N ALA A 96 15.05 18.21 -4.79
CA ALA A 96 15.78 16.93 -4.78
C ALA A 96 14.85 15.71 -4.69
N VAL A 97 13.54 15.90 -4.87
CA VAL A 97 12.55 14.82 -4.78
C VAL A 97 12.73 13.79 -5.89
N LEU A 98 12.80 14.22 -7.15
CA LEU A 98 12.92 13.29 -8.28
C LEU A 98 14.21 12.44 -8.21
N PRO A 99 15.41 13.02 -7.96
CA PRO A 99 16.61 12.23 -7.75
C PRO A 99 16.51 11.19 -6.64
N GLU A 100 15.84 11.51 -5.52
CA GLU A 100 15.61 10.56 -4.43
C GLU A 100 14.72 9.39 -4.88
N LEU A 101 13.62 9.69 -5.61
CA LEU A 101 12.72 8.65 -6.11
C LEU A 101 13.40 7.74 -7.14
N GLU A 102 14.23 8.29 -8.04
CA GLU A 102 15.02 7.52 -9.02
C GLU A 102 16.04 6.59 -8.35
N LEU A 103 16.67 7.06 -7.26
CA LEU A 103 17.57 6.23 -6.46
C LEU A 103 16.82 5.05 -5.84
N CYS A 104 15.65 5.30 -5.27
CA CYS A 104 14.82 4.26 -4.67
C CYS A 104 14.25 3.27 -5.70
N GLU A 105 13.84 3.74 -6.88
CA GLU A 105 13.42 2.88 -7.99
C GLU A 105 14.54 1.92 -8.38
N THR A 106 15.77 2.46 -8.54
CA THR A 106 16.95 1.66 -8.88
C THR A 106 17.23 0.59 -7.82
N ALA A 107 17.17 0.95 -6.54
CA ALA A 107 17.37 0.03 -5.43
C ALA A 107 16.29 -1.08 -5.42
N ALA A 108 15.02 -0.72 -5.59
CA ALA A 108 13.91 -1.67 -5.64
C ALA A 108 14.01 -2.63 -6.84
N PHE A 109 14.43 -2.13 -8.00
CA PHE A 109 14.66 -2.94 -9.19
C PHE A 109 15.78 -3.98 -8.96
N LEU A 110 16.91 -3.56 -8.38
CA LEU A 110 18.01 -4.47 -8.06
C LEU A 110 17.59 -5.55 -7.07
N GLU A 111 16.82 -5.19 -6.04
CA GLU A 111 16.30 -6.14 -5.06
C GLU A 111 15.36 -7.18 -5.72
N GLN A 112 14.45 -6.74 -6.59
CA GLN A 112 13.59 -7.67 -7.34
C GLN A 112 14.40 -8.65 -8.19
N MET A 113 15.46 -8.19 -8.86
CA MET A 113 16.31 -9.07 -9.65
C MET A 113 16.99 -10.14 -8.78
N VAL A 114 17.48 -9.77 -7.60
CA VAL A 114 18.10 -10.71 -6.65
C VAL A 114 17.06 -11.73 -6.15
N ARG A 115 15.86 -11.28 -5.78
CA ARG A 115 14.76 -12.16 -5.34
C ARG A 115 14.37 -13.16 -6.43
N ARG A 116 14.23 -12.70 -7.68
CA ARG A 116 13.92 -13.57 -8.83
C ARG A 116 15.02 -14.59 -9.10
N ARG A 117 16.28 -14.20 -8.98
CA ARG A 117 17.43 -15.11 -9.15
C ARG A 117 17.50 -16.20 -8.07
N ASN A 118 17.07 -15.88 -6.85
CA ASN A 118 17.09 -16.79 -5.71
C ASN A 118 15.77 -17.54 -5.50
N ARG A 119 14.79 -17.39 -6.40
CA ARG A 119 13.52 -18.12 -6.31
C ARG A 119 13.81 -19.61 -6.54
N PRO A 120 13.46 -20.51 -5.59
CA PRO A 120 13.61 -21.94 -5.83
C PRO A 120 12.80 -22.35 -7.06
N PRO A 121 13.28 -23.32 -7.85
CA PRO A 121 12.51 -23.85 -8.96
C PRO A 121 11.16 -24.35 -8.44
N GLU A 122 10.08 -23.98 -9.12
CA GLU A 122 8.77 -24.56 -8.84
C GLU A 122 8.88 -26.09 -9.02
N PRO A 123 8.36 -26.90 -8.09
CA PRO A 123 8.36 -28.34 -8.26
C PRO A 123 7.64 -28.66 -9.57
N GLU A 124 8.29 -29.45 -10.44
CA GLU A 124 7.65 -29.97 -11.63
C GLU A 124 6.42 -30.77 -11.16
N GLU A 125 5.22 -30.28 -11.47
CA GLU A 125 4.01 -31.09 -11.30
C GLU A 125 4.19 -32.32 -12.19
N ASP A 126 4.37 -33.48 -11.54
CA ASP A 126 4.42 -34.78 -12.20
C ASP A 126 3.16 -34.91 -13.07
N GLN A 127 3.36 -34.83 -14.39
CA GLN A 127 2.31 -35.10 -15.37
C GLN A 127 2.13 -36.62 -15.43
N ASP A 128 1.14 -37.11 -14.69
CA ASP A 128 0.59 -38.47 -14.79
C ASP A 128 0.13 -38.82 -16.22
#